data_AF-A0A1V5ZAM0-F1
#
_entry.id   AF-A0A1V5ZAM0-F1
#
_cell.length_a   1.000
_cell.length_b   1.000
_cell.length_c   1.000
_cell.angle_alpha   90.00
_cell.angle_beta   90.00
_cell.angle_gamma   90.00
#
_symmetry.space_group_name_H-M   'P 1'
#
loop_
_entity.id
_entity.type
_entity.pdbx_description
1 polymer ?
#
loop_
_entity_poly.entity_id
_entity_poly.type
_entity_poly.pdbx_seq_one_letter_code
_entity_poly.pdbx_strand_id
1 'polypeptide(L)'
;MVFRYLPVRIGAAEAARLFWRPRAGNLYGLWRARPVKSGPDGYPASMELIWMPAYAFRLGLSRGQVRTSTWVSVDGSFGGFALFERRGLLKEGRPEEICLPAVVDQARAEHLARQGFLRYVMRRRGVKPNIEATEEVLPYHAPVWVYYYHRFGKKIDLAVLDGYAGNPMGGQVRAAIVNAFIQTRRVSSPHS
;
A
#
# COMPACT_ATOMS: atom_id res chain seq x y z
N MET A 1 -4.21 5.39 -21.88
CA MET A 1 -3.64 4.63 -20.73
C MET A 1 -4.81 4.22 -19.86
N VAL A 2 -4.96 2.92 -19.56
CA VAL A 2 -6.08 2.42 -18.73
C VAL A 2 -5.70 2.51 -17.26
N PHE A 3 -6.49 3.24 -16.48
CA PHE A 3 -6.31 3.33 -15.03
C PHE A 3 -6.88 2.06 -14.37
N ARG A 4 -6.16 1.51 -13.39
CA ARG A 4 -6.58 0.33 -12.65
C ARG A 4 -6.47 0.55 -11.15
N TYR A 5 -7.37 -0.07 -10.40
CA TYR A 5 -7.36 0.01 -8.95
C TYR A 5 -7.88 -1.27 -8.31
N LEU A 6 -7.44 -1.54 -7.08
CA LEU A 6 -7.97 -2.62 -6.26
C LEU A 6 -9.21 -2.10 -5.51
N PRO A 7 -10.39 -2.72 -5.58
CA PRO A 7 -11.59 -2.17 -4.97
C PRO A 7 -11.45 -2.01 -3.45
N VAL A 8 -12.03 -0.96 -2.89
CA VAL A 8 -12.17 -0.82 -1.44
C VAL A 8 -13.13 -1.89 -0.95
N ARG A 9 -12.71 -2.68 0.03
CA ARG A 9 -13.57 -3.68 0.68
C ARG A 9 -13.91 -3.28 2.11
N ILE A 10 -12.97 -2.63 2.80
CA ILE A 10 -13.17 -2.10 4.14
C ILE A 10 -13.72 -0.68 3.99
N GLY A 11 -15.00 -0.49 4.32
CA GLY A 11 -15.63 0.83 4.29
C GLY A 11 -15.16 1.73 5.45
N ALA A 12 -15.53 3.02 5.39
CA ALA A 12 -15.09 4.02 6.36
C ALA A 12 -15.46 3.65 7.82
N ALA A 13 -16.69 3.22 8.06
CA ALA A 13 -17.14 2.83 9.41
C ALA A 13 -16.34 1.64 9.96
N GLU A 14 -16.01 0.66 9.10
CA GLU A 14 -15.20 -0.48 9.52
C GLU A 14 -13.74 -0.09 9.76
N ALA A 15 -13.16 0.75 8.91
CA ALA A 15 -11.82 1.28 9.10
C ALA A 15 -11.70 2.06 10.43
N ALA A 16 -12.66 2.94 10.73
CA ALA A 16 -12.73 3.68 11.99
C ALA A 16 -12.73 2.74 13.20
N ARG A 17 -13.54 1.66 13.15
CA ARG A 17 -13.57 0.62 14.18
C ARG A 17 -12.22 -0.11 14.30
N LEU A 18 -11.57 -0.43 13.19
CA LEU A 18 -10.27 -1.11 13.18
C LEU A 18 -9.14 -0.23 13.73
N PHE A 19 -9.20 1.09 13.52
CA PHE A 19 -8.25 2.02 14.13
C PHE A 19 -8.39 2.13 15.65
N TRP A 20 -9.61 1.95 16.16
CA TRP A 20 -9.94 2.07 17.59
C TRP A 20 -9.77 0.80 18.41
N ARG A 21 -9.90 -0.39 17.80
CA ARG A 21 -9.86 -1.65 18.55
C ARG A 21 -8.50 -1.84 19.26
N PRO A 22 -8.46 -1.95 20.60
CA PRO A 22 -7.26 -2.37 21.32
C PRO A 22 -6.93 -3.80 20.87
N ARG A 23 -5.67 -4.10 20.53
CA ARG A 23 -5.23 -5.45 20.17
C ARG A 23 -4.30 -5.99 21.26
N ALA A 24 -4.65 -7.15 21.84
CA ALA A 24 -3.78 -7.91 22.73
C ALA A 24 -2.52 -8.32 21.95
N GLY A 25 -1.36 -7.80 22.34
CA GLY A 25 -0.09 -7.95 21.61
C GLY A 25 0.38 -6.69 20.89
N ASN A 26 -0.40 -5.61 20.91
CA ASN A 26 -0.06 -4.33 20.31
C ASN A 26 -0.22 -3.21 21.35
N LEU A 27 0.84 -2.85 22.07
CA LEU A 27 0.88 -1.70 23.00
C LEU A 27 0.45 -0.36 22.35
N TYR A 28 0.28 -0.34 21.03
CA TYR A 28 -0.25 0.74 20.22
C TYR A 28 -1.65 1.21 20.62
N GLY A 29 -2.47 0.38 21.27
CA GLY A 29 -3.79 0.80 21.79
C GLY A 29 -3.72 1.72 23.00
N LEU A 30 -2.59 1.72 23.74
CA LEU A 30 -2.39 2.56 24.92
C LEU A 30 -1.74 3.92 24.60
N TRP A 31 -1.12 4.06 23.41
CA TRP A 31 -0.23 5.19 23.08
C TRP A 31 -0.72 6.07 21.92
N ARG A 32 -1.82 5.70 21.26
CA ARG A 32 -2.45 6.56 20.26
C ARG A 32 -3.39 7.52 20.98
N ALA A 33 -2.96 8.78 21.08
CA ALA A 33 -3.78 9.82 21.66
C ALA A 33 -4.99 10.11 20.78
N ARG A 34 -5.85 10.98 21.32
CA ARG A 34 -7.12 11.42 20.75
C ARG A 34 -6.99 11.71 19.24
N PRO A 35 -8.02 11.35 18.44
CA PRO A 35 -8.07 11.72 17.02
C PRO A 35 -7.92 13.24 16.86
N VAL A 36 -7.31 13.68 15.76
CA VAL A 36 -7.23 15.12 15.43
C VAL A 36 -8.62 15.72 15.27
N LYS A 37 -9.59 14.92 14.77
CA LYS A 37 -11.01 15.27 14.71
C LYS A 37 -11.86 14.07 15.12
N SER A 38 -12.86 14.27 15.98
CA SER A 38 -13.87 13.26 16.30
C SER A 38 -15.19 13.61 15.63
N GLY A 39 -15.93 12.60 15.19
CA GLY A 39 -17.31 12.75 14.75
C GLY A 39 -18.28 12.88 15.94
N PRO A 40 -19.57 13.20 15.68
CA PRO A 40 -20.61 13.24 16.70
C PRO A 40 -20.81 11.92 17.46
N ASP A 41 -20.40 10.81 16.85
CA ASP A 41 -20.46 9.44 17.33
C ASP A 41 -19.22 9.02 18.15
N GLY A 42 -18.27 9.93 18.37
CA GLY A 42 -17.02 9.67 19.10
C GLY A 42 -15.95 8.92 18.28
N TYR A 43 -16.24 8.55 17.02
CA TYR A 43 -15.26 7.92 16.14
C TYR A 43 -14.34 8.95 15.48
N PRO A 44 -13.17 8.54 14.95
CA PRO A 44 -12.27 9.46 14.28
C PRO A 44 -12.87 10.00 12.98
N ALA A 45 -13.09 11.32 12.95
CA ALA A 45 -13.41 12.06 11.73
C ALA A 45 -12.15 12.55 11.00
N SER A 46 -10.96 12.35 11.59
CA SER A 46 -9.68 12.62 10.94
C SER A 46 -9.16 11.40 10.17
N MET A 47 -9.99 10.87 9.28
CA MET A 47 -9.65 9.74 8.42
C MET A 47 -9.97 10.06 6.96
N GLU A 48 -9.12 9.61 6.04
CA GLU A 48 -9.36 9.70 4.60
C GLU A 48 -8.93 8.43 3.87
N LEU A 49 -9.55 8.17 2.73
CA LEU A 49 -9.17 7.12 1.81
C LEU A 49 -8.23 7.72 0.76
N ILE A 50 -7.08 7.09 0.59
CA ILE A 50 -6.14 7.42 -0.48
C ILE A 50 -5.79 6.18 -1.30
N TRP A 51 -5.26 6.43 -2.48
CA TRP A 51 -4.90 5.42 -3.45
C TRP A 51 -3.39 5.44 -3.66
N MET A 52 -2.71 4.41 -3.15
CA MET A 52 -1.26 4.24 -3.23
C MET A 52 -0.88 3.62 -4.58
N PRO A 53 0.12 4.16 -5.31
CA PRO A 53 0.56 3.61 -6.57
C PRO A 53 1.26 2.26 -6.37
N ALA A 54 1.05 1.32 -7.28
CA ALA A 54 1.72 0.03 -7.29
C ALA A 54 1.83 -0.52 -8.71
N TYR A 55 2.72 -1.49 -8.86
CA TYR A 55 2.86 -2.27 -10.08
C TYR A 55 2.58 -3.73 -9.77
N ALA A 56 1.86 -4.42 -10.64
CA ALA A 56 1.73 -5.87 -10.64
C ALA A 56 2.53 -6.42 -11.83
N PHE A 57 3.37 -7.42 -11.56
CA PHE A 57 4.21 -8.07 -12.55
C PHE A 57 3.86 -9.54 -12.62
N ARG A 58 3.66 -10.05 -13.83
CA ARG A 58 3.58 -11.47 -14.10
C ARG A 58 4.96 -11.97 -14.48
N LEU A 59 5.56 -12.78 -13.62
CA LEU A 59 6.89 -13.35 -13.84
C LEU A 59 6.75 -14.76 -14.41
N GLY A 60 7.35 -14.99 -15.57
CA GLY A 60 7.50 -16.32 -16.16
C GLY A 60 8.66 -17.07 -15.49
N LEU A 61 8.37 -18.27 -15.00
CA LEU A 61 9.28 -19.09 -14.21
C LEU A 61 9.52 -20.43 -14.86
N SER A 62 10.76 -20.91 -14.83
CA SER A 62 11.08 -22.29 -15.20
C SER A 62 11.84 -23.04 -14.12
N ARG A 63 11.56 -24.35 -14.09
CA ARG A 63 12.26 -25.33 -13.27
C ARG A 63 12.37 -26.64 -14.06
N GLY A 64 13.55 -26.90 -14.61
CA GLY A 64 13.74 -28.02 -15.54
C GLY A 64 12.83 -27.85 -16.76
N GLN A 65 11.97 -28.85 -17.01
CA GLN A 65 10.99 -28.82 -18.10
C GLN A 65 9.68 -28.10 -17.73
N VAL A 66 9.46 -27.78 -16.44
CA VAL A 66 8.20 -27.17 -15.99
C VAL A 66 8.27 -25.65 -16.14
N ARG A 67 7.28 -25.08 -16.83
CA ARG A 67 7.05 -23.64 -16.96
C ARG A 67 5.80 -23.23 -16.19
N THR A 68 5.90 -22.16 -15.40
CA THR A 68 4.81 -21.61 -14.60
C THR A 68 4.89 -20.09 -14.63
N SER A 69 3.86 -19.41 -14.12
CA SER A 69 3.89 -17.96 -13.93
C SER A 69 3.35 -17.58 -12.57
N THR A 70 3.83 -16.47 -12.02
CA THR A 70 3.33 -15.94 -10.74
C THR A 70 3.15 -14.44 -10.82
N TRP A 71 2.14 -13.94 -10.13
CA TRP A 71 1.93 -12.52 -9.95
C TRP A 71 2.59 -12.03 -8.67
N VAL A 72 3.31 -10.92 -8.79
CA VAL A 72 3.91 -10.20 -7.67
C VAL A 72 3.54 -8.73 -7.77
N SER A 73 3.61 -8.01 -6.66
CA SER A 73 3.39 -6.57 -6.64
C SER A 73 4.56 -5.85 -5.99
N VAL A 74 4.82 -4.65 -6.51
CA VAL A 74 5.78 -3.70 -5.97
C VAL A 74 5.08 -2.37 -5.72
N ASP A 75 5.18 -1.87 -4.49
CA ASP A 75 4.70 -0.53 -4.12
C ASP A 75 5.47 0.53 -4.91
N GLY A 76 4.74 1.42 -5.58
CA GLY A 76 5.28 2.46 -6.44
C GLY A 76 5.82 3.68 -5.70
N SER A 77 5.66 3.75 -4.38
CA SER A 77 6.16 4.86 -3.56
C SER A 77 7.50 4.56 -2.90
N PHE A 78 7.72 3.33 -2.42
CA PHE A 78 8.97 2.94 -1.74
C PHE A 78 9.57 1.60 -2.19
N GLY A 79 8.93 0.89 -3.14
CA GLY A 79 9.50 -0.32 -3.73
C GLY A 79 9.29 -1.60 -2.90
N GLY A 80 8.31 -1.62 -2.00
CA GLY A 80 7.98 -2.78 -1.18
C GLY A 80 7.44 -3.95 -2.01
N PHE A 81 7.98 -5.15 -1.81
CA PHE A 81 7.58 -6.37 -2.52
C PHE A 81 6.51 -7.17 -1.78
N ALA A 82 5.55 -7.72 -2.51
CA ALA A 82 4.61 -8.72 -2.03
C ALA A 82 4.23 -9.74 -3.13
N LEU A 83 3.80 -10.95 -2.74
CA LEU A 83 3.06 -11.82 -3.67
C LEU A 83 1.69 -11.20 -3.96
N PHE A 84 1.19 -11.38 -5.18
CA PHE A 84 -0.03 -10.70 -5.61
C PHE A 84 -1.05 -11.67 -6.22
N GLU A 85 -1.92 -12.19 -5.36
CA GLU A 85 -2.99 -13.12 -5.77
C GLU A 85 -4.27 -12.40 -6.23
N ARG A 86 -4.30 -11.06 -6.09
CA ARG A 86 -5.51 -10.24 -6.30
C ARG A 86 -5.62 -9.63 -7.69
N ARG A 87 -4.83 -10.10 -8.67
CA ARG A 87 -4.84 -9.55 -10.05
C ARG A 87 -6.24 -9.59 -10.67
N GLY A 88 -6.98 -10.68 -10.50
CA GLY A 88 -8.34 -10.83 -11.04
C GLY A 88 -9.39 -9.91 -10.42
N LEU A 89 -9.02 -9.17 -9.36
CA LEU A 89 -9.91 -8.25 -8.66
C LEU A 89 -9.66 -6.78 -9.02
N LEU A 90 -8.64 -6.49 -9.85
CA LEU A 90 -8.38 -5.14 -10.32
C LEU A 90 -9.54 -4.68 -11.20
N LYS A 91 -10.05 -3.48 -10.91
CA LYS A 91 -11.07 -2.81 -11.70
C LYS A 91 -10.42 -1.77 -12.60
N GLU A 92 -11.02 -1.55 -13.77
CA GLU A 92 -10.66 -0.44 -14.65
C GLU A 92 -11.45 0.81 -14.26
N GLY A 93 -10.82 1.97 -14.41
CA GLY A 93 -11.39 3.26 -14.04
C GLY A 93 -10.49 4.02 -13.08
N ARG A 94 -10.78 5.31 -12.88
CA ARG A 94 -10.03 6.15 -11.94
C ARG A 94 -10.84 6.30 -10.65
N PRO A 95 -10.26 6.02 -9.48
CA PRO A 95 -10.91 6.33 -8.22
C PRO A 95 -11.22 7.82 -8.08
N GLU A 96 -12.26 8.15 -7.33
CA GLU A 96 -12.67 9.53 -7.08
C GLU A 96 -11.73 10.24 -6.11
N GLU A 97 -11.16 9.50 -5.15
CA GLU A 97 -10.30 10.04 -4.11
C GLU A 97 -8.84 10.25 -4.57
N ILE A 98 -8.02 10.78 -3.65
CA ILE A 98 -6.64 11.17 -3.91
C ILE A 98 -5.81 9.96 -4.35
N CYS A 99 -5.28 10.03 -5.57
CA CYS A 99 -4.30 9.09 -6.10
C CYS A 99 -2.90 9.66 -5.96
N LEU A 100 -2.05 9.01 -5.18
CA LEU A 100 -0.65 9.41 -5.03
C LEU A 100 0.16 9.00 -6.28
N PRO A 101 1.12 9.81 -6.71
CA PRO A 101 1.96 9.50 -7.85
C PRO A 101 3.02 8.45 -7.50
N ALA A 102 3.38 7.61 -8.47
CA ALA A 102 4.52 6.71 -8.33
C ALA A 102 5.82 7.52 -8.27
N VAL A 103 6.68 7.19 -7.31
CA VAL A 103 8.04 7.74 -7.16
C VAL A 103 9.08 6.76 -7.68
N VAL A 104 8.79 5.46 -7.58
CA VAL A 104 9.58 4.39 -8.18
C VAL A 104 9.08 4.16 -9.59
N ASP A 105 9.96 4.34 -10.58
CA ASP A 105 9.62 4.06 -11.97
C ASP A 105 9.41 2.56 -12.24
N GLN A 106 8.77 2.25 -13.36
CA GLN A 106 8.41 0.88 -13.72
C GLN A 106 9.63 -0.04 -13.86
N ALA A 107 10.73 0.42 -14.46
CA ALA A 107 11.92 -0.40 -14.69
C ALA A 107 12.59 -0.77 -13.36
N ARG A 108 12.68 0.19 -12.43
CA ARG A 108 13.15 -0.03 -11.08
C ARG A 108 12.22 -0.95 -10.30
N ALA A 109 10.90 -0.75 -10.42
CA ALA A 109 9.91 -1.61 -9.80
C ALA A 109 10.01 -3.06 -10.30
N GLU A 110 10.23 -3.28 -11.59
CA GLU A 110 10.42 -4.61 -12.17
C GLU A 110 11.68 -5.28 -11.62
N HIS A 111 12.79 -4.55 -11.54
CA HIS A 111 14.02 -5.04 -10.93
C HIS A 111 13.78 -5.48 -9.46
N LEU A 112 13.07 -4.65 -8.69
CA LEU A 112 12.69 -4.96 -7.31
C LEU A 112 11.74 -6.15 -7.21
N ALA A 113 10.83 -6.33 -8.18
CA ALA A 113 9.91 -7.46 -8.25
C ALA A 113 10.67 -8.78 -8.40
N ARG A 114 11.61 -8.83 -9.36
CA ARG A 114 12.45 -10.00 -9.64
C ARG A 114 13.32 -10.34 -8.42
N GLN A 115 14.00 -9.35 -7.85
CA GLN A 115 14.82 -9.54 -6.64
C GLN A 115 13.99 -9.98 -5.43
N GLY A 116 12.84 -9.34 -5.21
CA GLY A 116 11.92 -9.64 -4.11
C GLY A 116 11.43 -11.08 -4.19
N PHE A 117 11.04 -11.53 -5.39
CA PHE A 117 10.61 -12.90 -5.61
C PHE A 117 11.71 -13.92 -5.34
N LEU A 118 12.94 -13.69 -5.85
CA LEU A 118 14.07 -14.58 -5.56
C LEU A 118 14.36 -14.67 -4.05
N ARG A 119 14.38 -13.53 -3.34
CA ARG A 119 14.57 -13.50 -1.88
C ARG A 119 13.47 -14.26 -1.15
N TYR A 120 12.22 -14.12 -1.60
CA TYR A 120 11.08 -14.84 -1.03
C TYR A 120 11.23 -16.36 -1.19
N VAL A 121 11.57 -16.84 -2.38
CA VAL A 121 11.77 -18.29 -2.63
C VAL A 121 12.93 -18.83 -1.80
N MET A 122 14.08 -18.13 -1.78
CA MET A 122 15.25 -18.57 -1.03
C MET A 122 14.96 -18.71 0.47
N ARG A 123 14.15 -17.81 1.04
CA ARG A 123 13.72 -17.89 2.45
C ARG A 123 12.84 -19.10 2.74
N ARG A 124 12.06 -19.58 1.77
CA ARG A 124 11.21 -20.76 1.92
C ARG A 124 11.96 -22.09 1.77
N ARG A 125 13.31 -22.08 1.74
CA ARG A 125 14.17 -23.25 1.48
C ARG A 125 13.79 -24.01 0.20
N GLY A 126 13.19 -23.32 -0.76
CA GLY A 126 12.83 -23.87 -2.06
C GLY A 126 14.01 -23.89 -3.02
N VAL A 127 13.94 -24.77 -4.02
CA VAL A 127 14.83 -24.70 -5.19
C VAL A 127 14.59 -23.37 -5.91
N LYS A 128 15.66 -22.64 -6.19
CA LYS A 128 15.61 -21.35 -6.89
C LYS A 128 15.07 -21.55 -8.32
N PRO A 129 13.89 -21.00 -8.68
CA PRO A 129 13.42 -21.01 -10.05
C PRO A 129 14.25 -20.03 -10.88
N ASN A 130 14.33 -20.30 -12.19
CA ASN A 130 14.83 -19.31 -13.13
C ASN A 130 13.69 -18.36 -13.50
N ILE A 131 13.93 -17.05 -13.47
CA ILE A 131 12.96 -16.06 -13.94
C ILE A 131 13.28 -15.75 -15.39
N GLU A 132 12.55 -16.33 -16.32
CA GLU A 132 12.82 -16.24 -17.76
C GLU A 132 12.49 -14.85 -18.30
N ALA A 133 11.30 -14.35 -17.95
CA ALA A 133 10.78 -13.09 -18.48
C ALA A 133 9.80 -12.42 -17.52
N THR A 134 9.57 -11.14 -17.76
CA THR A 134 8.39 -10.42 -17.25
C THR A 134 7.35 -10.45 -18.36
N GLU A 135 6.31 -11.26 -18.18
CA GLU A 135 5.30 -11.56 -19.20
C GLU A 135 4.25 -10.44 -19.32
N GLU A 136 3.96 -9.75 -18.21
CA GLU A 136 2.93 -8.72 -18.14
C GLU A 136 3.26 -7.70 -17.05
N VAL A 137 2.93 -6.43 -17.28
CA VAL A 137 3.07 -5.35 -16.30
C VAL A 137 1.78 -4.54 -16.23
N LEU A 138 1.23 -4.39 -15.03
CA LEU A 138 0.01 -3.64 -14.77
C LEU A 138 0.26 -2.58 -13.68
N PRO A 139 0.36 -1.29 -14.03
CA PRO A 139 0.24 -0.22 -13.05
C PRO A 139 -1.18 -0.22 -12.47
N TYR A 140 -1.29 -0.06 -11.16
CA TYR A 140 -2.58 0.05 -10.47
C TYR A 140 -2.45 0.87 -9.18
N HIS A 141 -3.58 1.19 -8.57
CA HIS A 141 -3.61 1.82 -7.25
C HIS A 141 -4.27 0.93 -6.19
N ALA A 142 -3.63 0.84 -5.03
CA ALA A 142 -4.12 0.11 -3.87
C ALA A 142 -4.82 1.07 -2.87
N PRO A 143 -6.03 0.75 -2.39
CA PRO A 143 -6.76 1.59 -1.46
C PRO A 143 -6.16 1.49 -0.06
N VAL A 144 -6.02 2.63 0.60
CA VAL A 144 -5.43 2.74 1.93
C VAL A 144 -6.20 3.76 2.75
N TRP A 145 -6.62 3.35 3.94
CA TRP A 145 -7.18 4.27 4.93
C TRP A 145 -6.06 4.91 5.75
N VAL A 146 -6.10 6.23 5.87
CA VAL A 146 -5.17 7.01 6.67
C VAL A 146 -5.92 7.67 7.80
N TYR A 147 -5.45 7.45 9.03
CA TYR A 147 -6.00 8.04 10.24
C TYR A 147 -4.97 8.94 10.91
N TYR A 148 -5.34 10.20 11.15
CA TYR A 148 -4.50 11.19 11.82
C TYR A 148 -4.84 11.29 13.30
N TYR A 149 -3.82 11.27 14.15
CA TYR A 149 -3.97 11.39 15.59
C TYR A 149 -2.89 12.28 16.19
N HIS A 150 -3.17 12.84 17.37
CA HIS A 150 -2.13 13.53 18.12
C HIS A 150 -1.18 12.51 18.76
N ARG A 151 0.11 12.70 18.56
CA ARG A 151 1.16 12.10 19.38
C ARG A 151 1.49 13.07 20.52
N PHE A 152 2.07 12.58 21.63
CA PHE A 152 2.44 13.38 22.81
C PHE A 152 2.65 14.88 22.53
N GLY A 153 1.85 15.72 23.19
CA GLY A 153 1.78 17.15 22.91
C GLY A 153 0.89 17.48 21.70
N LYS A 154 1.35 18.39 20.85
CA LYS A 154 0.60 18.90 19.67
C LYS A 154 1.04 18.29 18.34
N LYS A 155 1.94 17.29 18.33
CA LYS A 155 2.46 16.70 17.09
C LYS A 155 1.39 15.80 16.47
N ILE A 156 1.22 15.86 15.15
CA ILE A 156 0.32 14.97 14.41
C ILE A 156 1.16 13.79 13.89
N ASP A 157 0.62 12.58 14.03
CA ASP A 157 1.15 11.35 13.46
C ASP A 157 0.00 10.63 12.72
N LEU A 158 0.32 9.59 11.95
CA LEU A 158 -0.68 8.87 11.18
C LEU A 158 -0.56 7.35 11.33
N ALA A 159 -1.70 6.68 11.21
CA ALA A 159 -1.85 5.24 11.16
C ALA A 159 -2.48 4.84 9.82
N VAL A 160 -2.14 3.65 9.35
CA VAL A 160 -2.46 3.22 7.99
C VAL A 160 -3.06 1.81 8.01
N LEU A 161 -4.15 1.61 7.29
CA LEU A 161 -4.77 0.30 7.05
C LEU A 161 -4.88 0.03 5.54
N ASP A 162 -4.61 -1.21 5.13
CA ASP A 162 -4.96 -1.72 3.81
C ASP A 162 -6.49 -1.67 3.64
N GLY A 163 -6.98 -0.90 2.66
CA GLY A 163 -8.41 -0.70 2.40
C GLY A 163 -9.12 -1.90 1.78
N TYR A 164 -8.38 -2.92 1.34
CA TYR A 164 -8.90 -4.20 0.88
C TYR A 164 -8.90 -5.25 2.01
N ALA A 165 -7.81 -5.39 2.74
CA ALA A 165 -7.63 -6.47 3.73
C ALA A 165 -7.90 -6.05 5.19
N GLY A 166 -7.89 -4.77 5.51
CA GLY A 166 -8.05 -4.25 6.88
C GLY A 166 -6.83 -4.46 7.77
N ASN A 167 -5.68 -4.85 7.19
CA ASN A 167 -4.44 -5.08 7.91
C ASN A 167 -3.69 -3.76 8.16
N PRO A 168 -3.10 -3.54 9.34
CA PRO A 168 -2.21 -2.42 9.57
C PRO A 168 -1.01 -2.45 8.66
N MET A 169 -0.67 -1.29 8.11
CA MET A 169 0.52 -1.12 7.28
C MET A 169 1.67 -0.51 8.10
N GLY A 170 2.90 -0.93 7.76
CA GLY A 170 4.11 -0.59 8.52
C GLY A 170 4.63 0.83 8.29
N GLY A 171 5.76 1.14 8.93
CA GLY A 171 6.36 2.48 8.94
C GLY A 171 6.80 3.01 7.57
N GLN A 172 7.15 2.14 6.62
CA GLN A 172 7.54 2.54 5.26
C GLN A 172 6.39 3.20 4.50
N VAL A 173 5.19 2.59 4.57
CA VAL A 173 3.98 3.13 3.93
C VAL A 173 3.61 4.48 4.56
N ARG A 174 3.67 4.58 5.89
CA ARG A 174 3.46 5.86 6.58
C ARG A 174 4.44 6.93 6.08
N ALA A 175 5.73 6.63 6.01
CA ALA A 175 6.73 7.60 5.55
C ALA A 175 6.49 8.01 4.09
N ALA A 176 6.11 7.07 3.23
CA ALA A 176 5.77 7.34 1.84
C ALA A 176 4.59 8.30 1.70
N ILE A 177 3.51 8.09 2.47
CA ILE A 177 2.33 8.97 2.49
C ILE A 177 2.70 10.38 2.94
N VAL A 178 3.45 10.51 4.05
CA VAL A 178 3.90 11.81 4.55
C VAL A 178 4.75 12.54 3.50
N ASN A 179 5.70 11.84 2.88
CA ASN A 179 6.56 12.42 1.85
C ASN A 179 5.77 12.87 0.62
N ALA A 180 4.80 12.07 0.19
CA ALA A 180 3.93 12.42 -0.94
C ALA A 180 3.13 13.70 -0.64
N PHE A 181 2.53 13.82 0.54
CA PHE A 181 1.81 15.04 0.93
C PHE A 181 2.72 16.27 1.03
N ILE A 182 3.94 16.12 1.56
CA ILE A 182 4.92 17.21 1.60
C ILE A 182 5.27 17.68 0.17
N GLN A 183 5.49 16.74 -0.74
CA GLN A 183 5.79 17.04 -2.14
C GLN A 183 4.62 17.74 -2.83
N THR A 184 3.40 17.23 -2.68
CA THR A 184 2.19 17.86 -3.24
C THR A 184 2.04 19.30 -2.72
N ARG A 185 2.25 19.54 -1.42
CA ARG A 185 2.16 20.89 -0.85
C ARG A 185 3.21 21.84 -1.43
N ARG A 186 4.45 21.39 -1.62
CA ARG A 186 5.52 22.21 -2.23
C ARG A 186 5.19 22.61 -3.67
N VAL A 187 4.58 21.71 -4.43
CA VAL A 187 4.14 21.98 -5.81
C VAL A 187 2.92 22.91 -5.83
N SER A 188 1.99 22.78 -4.87
CA SER A 188 0.79 23.61 -4.75
C SER A 188 1.02 24.98 -4.11
N SER A 189 2.17 25.22 -3.49
CA SER A 189 2.57 26.53 -2.93
C SER A 189 3.85 27.06 -3.59
N PRO A 190 3.87 27.38 -4.90
CA PRO A 190 5.10 27.82 -5.55
C PRO A 190 5.63 29.14 -4.98
N HIS A 191 4.80 30.03 -4.44
CA HIS A 191 5.21 31.34 -3.92
C HIS A 191 4.50 31.65 -2.59
N SER A 192 5.29 31.84 -1.54
CA SER A 192 4.95 32.60 -0.34
C SER A 192 6.23 33.28 0.12
#